data_AF-A0A1A8ENV8-F1
#
_entry.id   AF-A0A1A8ENV8-F1
#
_cell.length_a   1.000
_cell.length_b   1.000
_cell.length_c   1.000
_cell.angle_alpha   90.00
_cell.angle_beta   90.00
_cell.angle_gamma   90.00
#
_symmetry.space_group_name_H-M   'P 1'
#
loop_
_entity.id
_entity.type
_entity.pdbx_description
1 polymer ?
#
loop_
_entity_poly.entity_id
_entity_poly.type
_entity_poly.pdbx_seq_one_letter_code
_entity_poly.pdbx_strand_id
1 'polypeptide(L)'
;WKLSLLIHVVFLHLLSCLITDSTFKIQAYRNTELQQQTKAVMLYSVDQDEKVMVVCCRTDTEVCPEAMNLADLQNIKDSGHKAMFFMTNLKNDTYMFESTLHKGRFLSFEPSQDACLHKLILHPYEVDDTDHTINMIVSKEK
;
A
#
# COMPACT_ATOMS: atom_id res chain seq x y z
N TRP A 1 -6.81 -11.36 -18.44
CA TRP A 1 -6.90 -9.89 -18.51
C TRP A 1 -6.33 -9.32 -17.22
N LYS A 2 -5.07 -8.86 -17.26
CA LYS A 2 -4.33 -8.35 -16.09
C LYS A 2 -4.50 -6.83 -16.09
N LEU A 3 -5.23 -6.28 -15.11
CA LEU A 3 -5.36 -4.84 -14.94
C LEU A 3 -4.20 -4.42 -14.02
N SER A 4 -3.19 -3.76 -14.58
CA SER A 4 -2.12 -3.15 -13.79
C SER A 4 -2.46 -1.69 -13.59
N LEU A 5 -2.65 -1.24 -12.35
CA LEU A 5 -2.82 0.17 -12.04
C LEU A 5 -1.49 0.72 -11.49
N LEU A 6 -0.96 1.79 -12.10
CA LEU A 6 0.08 2.63 -11.52
C LEU A 6 -0.59 3.70 -10.66
N ILE A 7 -0.16 3.88 -9.42
CA ILE A 7 -0.78 4.73 -8.39
C ILE A 7 0.29 5.36 -7.50
N HIS A 8 0.36 6.69 -7.48
CA HIS A 8 1.27 7.47 -6.63
C HIS A 8 0.95 7.26 -5.13
N VAL A 9 1.90 6.70 -4.37
CA VAL A 9 1.88 6.66 -2.90
C VAL A 9 3.33 6.98 -2.49
N VAL A 10 3.57 7.75 -1.44
CA VAL A 10 4.91 8.31 -1.16
C VAL A 10 5.66 7.42 -0.16
N PHE A 11 6.93 7.05 -0.43
CA PHE A 11 7.81 6.53 0.62
C PHE A 11 9.24 7.04 0.43
N LEU A 12 9.82 7.60 1.49
CA LEU A 12 11.20 8.07 1.49
C LEU A 12 11.99 7.43 2.63
N HIS A 13 13.00 6.65 2.24
CA HIS A 13 14.30 6.67 2.90
C HIS A 13 15.40 6.35 1.89
N LEU A 14 15.96 7.39 1.26
CA LEU A 14 17.37 7.63 1.00
C LEU A 14 17.51 8.78 -0.01
N LEU A 15 18.39 9.74 0.31
CA LEU A 15 18.84 10.92 -0.44
C LEU A 15 17.96 12.19 -0.40
N SER A 16 18.38 13.11 0.47
CA SER A 16 18.44 14.56 0.27
C SER A 16 17.35 15.24 -0.57
N CYS A 17 16.38 15.87 0.10
CA CYS A 17 15.75 17.16 -0.29
C CYS A 17 15.50 17.45 -1.80
N LEU A 18 15.09 16.45 -2.58
CA LEU A 18 14.54 16.58 -3.93
C LEU A 18 13.53 15.45 -4.09
N ILE A 19 12.25 15.74 -3.84
CA ILE A 19 11.17 14.78 -4.01
C ILE A 19 11.05 14.49 -5.50
N THR A 20 11.64 13.37 -5.95
CA THR A 20 11.10 12.62 -7.06
C THR A 20 9.83 11.93 -6.55
N ASP A 21 8.69 12.27 -7.14
CA ASP A 21 7.40 11.64 -6.88
C ASP A 21 7.55 10.12 -6.84
N SER A 22 7.33 9.52 -5.67
CA SER A 22 7.36 8.07 -5.54
C SER A 22 6.02 7.52 -6.02
N THR A 23 6.08 6.64 -7.02
CA THR A 23 4.93 5.91 -7.55
C THR A 23 4.93 4.49 -7.02
N PHE A 24 3.77 4.03 -6.56
CA PHE A 24 3.53 2.60 -6.41
C PHE A 24 2.76 2.08 -7.60
N LYS A 25 2.85 0.79 -7.81
CA LYS A 25 2.02 0.01 -8.70
C LYS A 25 1.16 -0.85 -7.80
N ILE A 26 -0.13 -0.94 -8.12
CA ILE A 26 -1.07 -1.79 -7.40
C ILE A 26 -1.42 -2.97 -8.29
N GLN A 27 -1.06 -4.16 -7.83
CA GLN A 27 -1.47 -5.41 -8.43
C GLN A 27 -2.68 -5.95 -7.68
N ALA A 28 -3.82 -6.04 -8.37
CA ALA A 28 -5.03 -6.63 -7.83
C ALA A 28 -5.10 -8.15 -8.11
N TYR A 29 -5.48 -8.89 -7.08
CA TYR A 29 -5.67 -10.34 -7.11
C TYR A 29 -7.16 -10.66 -7.21
N ARG A 30 -7.47 -11.71 -7.98
CA ARG A 30 -8.86 -12.11 -8.22
C ARG A 30 -9.32 -13.00 -7.09
N ASN A 31 -9.97 -12.41 -6.10
CA ASN A 31 -10.66 -13.14 -5.06
C ASN A 31 -12.18 -13.09 -5.31
N THR A 32 -12.81 -14.24 -5.53
CA THR A 32 -14.26 -14.34 -5.78
C THR A 32 -15.11 -14.31 -4.51
N GLU A 33 -14.48 -14.41 -3.34
CA GLU A 33 -15.15 -14.45 -2.03
C GLU A 33 -15.30 -13.07 -1.40
N LEU A 34 -14.53 -12.07 -1.87
CA LEU A 34 -14.62 -10.70 -1.38
C LEU A 34 -15.83 -9.97 -1.98
N GLN A 35 -16.39 -9.03 -1.22
CA GLN A 35 -17.42 -8.11 -1.69
C GLN A 35 -16.93 -7.36 -2.94
N GLN A 36 -17.85 -6.99 -3.85
CA GLN A 36 -17.51 -6.34 -5.13
C GLN A 36 -16.62 -5.08 -4.99
N GLN A 37 -16.72 -4.40 -3.84
CA GLN A 37 -15.99 -3.15 -3.54
C GLN A 37 -14.61 -3.35 -2.88
N THR A 38 -14.29 -4.58 -2.46
CA THR A 38 -13.04 -4.90 -1.76
C THR A 38 -12.20 -5.87 -2.59
N LYS A 39 -10.93 -5.55 -2.78
CA LYS A 39 -10.00 -6.37 -3.57
C LYS A 39 -8.74 -6.66 -2.78
N ALA A 40 -8.24 -7.88 -2.87
CA ALA A 40 -6.91 -8.20 -2.38
C ALA A 40 -5.88 -7.58 -3.35
N VAL A 41 -4.92 -6.82 -2.81
CA VAL A 41 -3.93 -6.09 -3.60
C VAL A 41 -2.54 -6.17 -2.98
N MET A 42 -1.55 -5.90 -3.81
CA MET A 42 -0.16 -5.65 -3.44
C MET A 42 0.28 -4.29 -3.97
N LEU A 43 1.00 -3.53 -3.13
CA LEU A 43 1.62 -2.26 -3.50
C LEU A 43 3.13 -2.46 -3.65
N TYR A 44 3.70 -2.03 -4.77
CA TYR A 44 5.14 -2.15 -5.02
C TYR A 44 5.68 -1.01 -5.87
N SER A 45 6.97 -0.72 -5.78
CA SER A 45 7.68 0.15 -6.73
C SER A 45 8.80 -0.62 -7.41
N VAL A 46 9.42 -0.01 -8.42
CA VAL A 46 10.64 -0.52 -9.04
C VAL A 46 11.73 0.52 -8.76
N ASP A 47 12.83 0.09 -8.13
CA ASP A 47 13.95 0.98 -7.83
C ASP A 47 14.85 1.22 -9.06
N GLN A 48 15.92 1.99 -8.87
CA GLN A 48 16.87 2.34 -9.93
C GLN A 48 17.68 1.12 -10.44
N ASP A 49 17.77 0.05 -9.65
CA ASP A 49 18.44 -1.21 -10.02
C ASP A 49 17.45 -2.21 -10.64
N GLU A 50 16.26 -1.76 -11.05
CA GLU A 50 15.16 -2.59 -11.55
C GLU A 50 14.63 -3.64 -10.56
N LYS A 51 14.93 -3.49 -9.26
CA LYS A 51 14.41 -4.39 -8.23
C LYS A 51 12.99 -3.98 -7.86
N VAL A 52 12.13 -4.98 -7.76
CA VAL A 52 10.76 -4.78 -7.29
C VAL A 52 10.75 -4.72 -5.77
N MET A 53 10.39 -3.57 -5.23
CA MET A 53 10.29 -3.31 -3.79
C MET A 53 8.82 -3.32 -3.38
N VAL A 54 8.43 -4.31 -2.59
CA VAL A 54 7.05 -4.55 -2.18
C VAL A 54 6.81 -4.03 -0.77
N VAL A 55 5.69 -3.34 -0.55
CA VAL A 55 5.26 -2.92 0.79
C VAL A 55 4.84 -4.14 1.59
N CYS A 56 5.56 -4.44 2.68
CA CYS A 56 5.30 -5.58 3.53
C CYS A 56 5.05 -5.14 4.98
N CYS A 57 4.08 -5.76 5.63
CA CYS A 57 3.89 -5.66 7.08
C CYS A 57 5.08 -6.32 7.78
N ARG A 58 5.84 -5.54 8.55
CA ARG A 58 6.91 -6.06 9.41
C ARG A 58 6.37 -6.44 10.78
N THR A 59 5.52 -5.57 11.32
CA THR A 59 4.79 -5.75 12.58
C THR A 59 3.34 -5.32 12.37
N ASP A 60 2.52 -5.29 13.43
CA ASP A 60 1.15 -4.80 13.37
C ASP A 60 1.04 -3.27 13.31
N THR A 61 2.18 -2.56 13.35
CA THR A 61 2.29 -1.09 13.34
C THR A 61 3.27 -0.58 12.28
N GLU A 62 4.17 -1.42 11.78
CA GLU A 62 5.24 -1.04 10.86
C GLU A 62 5.11 -1.75 9.52
N VAL A 63 5.34 -1.01 8.44
CA VAL A 63 5.59 -1.56 7.11
C VAL A 63 7.03 -1.29 6.68
N CYS A 64 7.58 -2.17 5.85
CA CYS A 64 8.88 -1.99 5.24
C CYS A 64 8.89 -2.43 3.77
N PRO A 65 9.74 -1.80 2.94
CA PRO A 65 9.98 -2.29 1.59
C PRO A 65 10.84 -3.57 1.65
N GLU A 66 10.41 -4.59 0.93
CA GLU A 66 11.18 -5.82 0.74
C GLU A 66 11.36 -6.13 -0.75
N ALA A 67 12.58 -6.47 -1.16
CA ALA A 67 12.85 -6.92 -2.51
C ALA A 67 12.20 -8.29 -2.73
N MET A 68 11.33 -8.40 -3.73
CA MET A 68 10.63 -9.66 -4.04
C MET A 68 10.52 -9.87 -5.55
N ASN A 69 10.53 -11.13 -5.97
CA ASN A 69 10.26 -11.49 -7.35
C ASN A 69 8.75 -11.58 -7.59
N LEU A 70 8.19 -10.76 -8.49
CA LEU A 70 6.76 -10.76 -8.82
C LEU A 70 6.23 -12.12 -9.28
N ALA A 71 7.08 -12.99 -9.82
CA ALA A 71 6.69 -14.36 -10.21
C ALA A 71 6.29 -15.20 -9.00
N ASP A 72 7.04 -15.08 -7.90
CA ASP A 72 6.78 -15.81 -6.64
C ASP A 72 5.48 -15.33 -5.98
N LEU A 73 5.08 -14.09 -6.28
CA LEU A 73 3.92 -13.43 -5.73
C LEU A 73 2.63 -13.73 -6.50
N GLN A 74 2.68 -14.43 -7.64
CA GLN A 74 1.48 -14.74 -8.44
C GLN A 74 0.54 -15.72 -7.74
N ASN A 75 1.06 -16.55 -6.84
CA ASN A 75 0.33 -17.66 -6.20
C ASN A 75 0.15 -17.48 -4.70
N ILE A 76 0.34 -16.26 -4.19
CA ILE A 76 0.06 -15.97 -2.77
C ILE A 76 -1.42 -16.24 -2.53
N LYS A 77 -1.73 -17.09 -1.55
CA LYS A 77 -3.10 -17.26 -1.08
C LYS A 77 -3.55 -15.93 -0.49
N ASP A 78 -4.67 -15.40 -0.98
CA ASP A 78 -5.14 -14.02 -0.81
C ASP A 78 -5.37 -13.55 0.66
N SER A 79 -5.11 -14.38 1.67
CA SER A 79 -5.31 -14.07 3.09
C SER A 79 -4.06 -14.37 3.92
N GLY A 80 -3.64 -13.38 4.73
CA GLY A 80 -2.61 -13.54 5.75
C GLY A 80 -1.16 -13.39 5.28
N HIS A 81 -0.91 -12.96 4.04
CA HIS A 81 0.46 -12.71 3.58
C HIS A 81 0.89 -11.28 3.91
N LYS A 82 2.14 -11.09 4.37
CA LYS A 82 2.68 -9.79 4.79
C LYS A 82 2.62 -8.69 3.72
N ALA A 83 2.64 -9.06 2.45
CA ALA A 83 2.59 -8.15 1.30
C ALA A 83 1.17 -7.86 0.77
N MET A 84 0.14 -8.43 1.40
CA MET A 84 -1.23 -8.39 0.89
C MET A 84 -2.12 -7.49 1.74
N PHE A 85 -2.89 -6.65 1.06
CA PHE A 85 -3.84 -5.70 1.65
C PHE A 85 -5.22 -5.84 1.02
N PHE A 86 -6.28 -5.63 1.79
CA PHE A 86 -7.62 -5.41 1.26
C PHE A 86 -7.80 -3.93 0.91
N MET A 87 -7.89 -3.64 -0.38
CA MET A 87 -8.22 -2.31 -0.90
C MET A 87 -9.74 -2.17 -0.98
N THR A 88 -10.28 -1.24 -0.21
CA THR A 88 -11.72 -0.91 -0.21
C THR A 88 -11.91 0.48 -0.82
N ASN A 89 -12.76 0.58 -1.83
CA ASN A 89 -13.15 1.87 -2.39
C ASN A 89 -14.15 2.56 -1.46
N LEU A 90 -13.87 3.83 -1.12
CA LEU A 90 -14.80 4.66 -0.37
C LEU A 90 -15.68 5.47 -1.34
N LYS A 91 -15.16 6.60 -1.85
CA LYS A 91 -15.76 7.50 -2.86
C LYS A 91 -14.65 8.32 -3.54
N ASN A 92 -14.89 8.90 -4.71
CA ASN A 92 -14.00 9.88 -5.38
C ASN A 92 -12.52 9.46 -5.44
N ASP A 93 -12.24 8.25 -5.93
CA ASP A 93 -10.89 7.68 -6.01
C ASP A 93 -10.13 7.64 -4.67
N THR A 94 -10.85 7.69 -3.56
CA THR A 94 -10.33 7.51 -2.20
C THR A 94 -10.50 6.06 -1.77
N TYR A 95 -9.44 5.48 -1.20
CA TYR A 95 -9.37 4.08 -0.83
C TYR A 95 -8.77 3.91 0.56
N MET A 96 -9.13 2.81 1.20
CA MET A 96 -8.46 2.30 2.40
C MET A 96 -7.77 0.99 2.07
N PHE A 97 -6.64 0.74 2.73
CA PHE A 97 -5.83 -0.47 2.53
C PHE A 97 -5.64 -1.18 3.87
N GLU A 98 -6.46 -2.18 4.16
CA GLU A 98 -6.35 -2.98 5.38
C GLU A 98 -5.31 -4.08 5.22
N SER A 99 -4.48 -4.35 6.23
CA SER A 99 -3.60 -5.52 6.22
C SER A 99 -4.41 -6.83 6.23
N THR A 100 -4.09 -7.75 5.32
CA THR A 100 -4.67 -9.10 5.39
C THR A 100 -4.07 -9.94 6.52
N LEU A 101 -2.89 -9.55 7.02
CA LEU A 101 -2.16 -10.22 8.12
C LEU A 101 -2.60 -9.69 9.49
N HIS A 102 -2.81 -8.37 9.60
CA HIS A 102 -3.20 -7.69 10.84
C HIS A 102 -4.56 -7.00 10.69
N LYS A 103 -5.65 -7.75 10.96
CA LYS A 103 -7.03 -7.24 10.84
C LYS A 103 -7.25 -5.98 11.66
N GLY A 104 -7.98 -5.02 11.10
CA GLY A 104 -8.26 -3.72 11.72
C GLY A 104 -7.09 -2.72 11.67
N ARG A 105 -5.97 -3.07 11.03
CA ARG A 105 -4.83 -2.18 10.80
C ARG A 105 -4.78 -1.76 9.33
N PHE A 106 -4.63 -0.47 9.09
CA PHE A 106 -4.71 0.13 7.76
C PHE A 106 -3.43 0.87 7.43
N LEU A 107 -3.06 0.92 6.15
CA LEU A 107 -1.99 1.81 5.72
C LEU A 107 -2.38 3.26 6.05
N SER A 108 -1.43 4.00 6.60
CA SER A 108 -1.57 5.42 6.95
C SER A 108 -0.22 6.13 6.85
N PHE A 109 -0.23 7.45 6.89
CA PHE A 109 0.95 8.29 6.93
C PHE A 109 1.11 8.96 8.28
N GLU A 110 2.29 8.82 8.88
CA GLU A 110 2.70 9.61 10.05
C GLU A 110 3.80 10.62 9.66
N PRO A 111 3.80 11.83 10.24
CA PRO A 111 4.93 12.75 10.11
C PRO A 111 6.20 12.10 10.66
N SER A 112 7.32 12.23 9.95
CA SER A 112 8.62 11.85 10.50
C SER A 112 9.27 13.01 11.26
N GLN A 113 10.43 12.79 11.89
CA GLN A 113 11.22 13.87 12.51
C GLN A 113 11.61 14.98 11.51
N ASP A 114 11.70 14.63 10.22
CA ASP A 114 11.82 15.60 9.14
C ASP A 114 10.40 15.95 8.65
N ALA A 115 10.03 17.23 8.80
CA ALA A 115 8.70 17.74 8.47
C ALA A 115 8.33 17.58 6.98
N CYS A 116 9.31 17.39 6.11
CA CYS A 116 9.09 17.16 4.68
C CYS A 116 8.92 15.67 4.34
N LEU A 117 9.10 14.77 5.30
CA LEU A 117 9.03 13.33 5.10
C LEU A 117 7.87 12.72 5.88
N HIS A 118 6.98 12.05 5.17
CA HIS A 118 5.92 11.23 5.76
C HIS A 118 6.32 9.76 5.67
N LYS A 119 6.12 9.03 6.75
CA LYS A 119 6.40 7.61 6.83
C LYS A 119 5.09 6.84 6.67
N LEU A 120 5.11 5.83 5.80
CA LEU A 120 4.01 4.88 5.67
C LEU A 120 4.06 3.89 6.85
N ILE A 121 2.92 3.66 7.50
CA ILE A 121 2.77 2.79 8.67
C ILE A 121 1.48 1.97 8.61
N LEU A 122 1.30 1.09 9.62
CA LEU A 122 0.00 0.49 9.93
C LEU A 122 -0.63 1.19 11.12
N HIS A 123 -1.80 1.78 10.92
CA HIS A 123 -2.57 2.49 11.93
C HIS A 123 -3.86 1.72 12.26
N PRO A 124 -4.27 1.60 13.54
CA PRO A 124 -5.60 1.06 13.86
C PRO A 124 -6.69 1.97 13.27
N TYR A 125 -7.82 1.39 12.87
CA TYR A 125 -9.01 2.21 12.62
C TYR A 125 -9.65 2.59 13.95
N GLU A 126 -9.67 3.89 14.27
CA GLU A 126 -10.45 4.42 15.39
C GLU A 126 -11.71 5.10 14.85
N VAL A 127 -12.85 4.88 15.51
CA VAL A 127 -14.17 5.37 15.05
C VAL A 127 -14.23 6.91 15.02
N ASP A 128 -13.35 7.58 15.78
CA ASP A 128 -13.23 9.03 15.91
C ASP A 128 -12.01 9.60 15.18
N ASP A 129 -11.41 8.83 14.26
CA ASP A 129 -10.27 9.27 13.45
C ASP A 129 -10.74 10.28 12.39
N THR A 130 -11.00 11.50 12.88
CA THR A 130 -11.41 12.69 12.13
C THR A 130 -10.31 13.18 11.19
N ASP A 131 -9.08 12.71 11.36
CA ASP A 131 -7.92 13.15 10.59
C ASP A 131 -7.77 12.44 9.23
N HIS A 132 -8.66 11.49 8.88
CA HIS A 132 -8.69 10.85 7.55
C HIS A 132 -7.34 10.27 7.09
N THR A 133 -6.40 10.01 8.00
CA THR A 133 -4.99 9.68 7.68
C THR A 133 -4.84 8.33 6.96
N ILE A 134 -5.79 7.45 7.21
CA ILE A 134 -5.96 6.12 6.58
C ILE A 134 -6.58 6.17 5.18
N ASN A 135 -7.10 7.32 4.75
CA ASN A 135 -7.68 7.50 3.43
C ASN A 135 -6.59 7.89 2.44
N MET A 136 -6.45 7.09 1.38
CA MET A 136 -5.46 7.31 0.34
C MET A 136 -6.14 7.66 -0.98
N ILE A 137 -5.69 8.75 -1.60
CA ILE A 137 -6.13 9.14 -2.93
C ILE A 137 -5.32 8.36 -3.95
N VAL A 138 -6.02 7.73 -4.88
CA VAL A 138 -5.44 6.87 -5.89
C VAL A 138 -5.68 7.49 -7.26
N SER A 139 -4.68 8.18 -7.79
CA SER A 139 -4.73 8.73 -9.15
C SER A 139 -4.31 7.68 -10.18
N LYS A 140 -5.06 7.55 -11.27
CA LYS A 140 -4.64 6.76 -12.44
C LYS A 140 -3.86 7.66 -13.40
N GLU A 141 -2.72 7.20 -13.87
CA GLU A 141 -2.06 7.84 -15.02
C GLU A 141 -2.93 7.66 -16.28
N LYS A 142 -3.04 8.73 -17.08
CA LYS A 142 -3.80 8.76 -18.34
C LYS A 142 -2.99 8.19 -19.49
#